data_AF-A0A660LVM3-F1
#
_entry.id   AF-A0A660LVM3-F1
#
_cell.length_a   1.000
_cell.length_b   1.000
_cell.length_c   1.000
_cell.angle_alpha   90.00
_cell.angle_beta   90.00
_cell.angle_gamma   90.00
#
_symmetry.space_group_name_H-M   'P 1'
#
loop_
_entity.id
_entity.type
_entity.pdbx_description
1 polymer ?
#
loop_
_entity_poly.entity_id
_entity_poly.type
_entity_poly.pdbx_seq_one_letter_code
_entity_poly.pdbx_strand_id
1 'polypeptide(L)' 'EEALKEGMLGLKGHRHLGGIRASIYNAVSQSDVEKLGEFMREFARKHS' A
#
# COMPACT_ATOMS: atom_id res chain seq x y z
N GLU A 1 2.05 -1.13 10.03
CA GLU A 1 3.00 0.01 10.02
C GLU A 1 4.15 -0.15 9.03
N GLU A 2 4.46 -1.36 8.53
CA GLU A 2 5.55 -1.59 7.57
C GLU A 2 5.47 -0.71 6.32
N ALA A 3 4.29 -0.53 5.72
CA ALA A 3 4.12 0.32 4.54
C ALA A 3 4.49 1.80 4.80
N LEU A 4 4.24 2.32 6.02
CA LEU A 4 4.63 3.68 6.39
C LEU A 4 6.15 3.84 6.47
N LYS A 5 6.87 2.77 6.86
CA LYS A 5 8.34 2.76 6.91
C LYS A 5 8.96 2.81 5.51
N GLU A 6 8.26 2.25 4.52
CA GLU A 6 8.61 2.30 3.09
C GLU A 6 8.14 3.60 2.41
N GLY A 7 7.63 4.57 3.18
CA GLY A 7 7.15 5.86 2.65
C GLY A 7 5.78 5.78 1.96
N MET A 8 5.07 4.65 2.05
CA MET A 8 3.74 4.48 1.47
C MET A 8 2.67 5.06 2.41
N LEU A 9 2.34 6.33 2.17
CA LEU A 9 1.34 7.07 2.94
C LEU A 9 -0.09 6.84 2.41
N GLY A 10 -1.09 7.04 3.27
CA GLY A 10 -2.50 7.07 2.86
C GLY A 10 -3.16 5.70 2.61
N LEU A 11 -2.49 4.60 2.93
CA LEU A 11 -3.02 3.25 2.73
C LEU A 11 -4.08 2.81 3.77
N LYS A 12 -4.26 3.55 4.86
CA LYS A 12 -5.24 3.20 5.89
C LYS A 12 -6.65 3.22 5.30
N GLY A 13 -7.37 2.11 5.43
CA GLY A 13 -8.74 1.97 4.95
C GLY A 13 -9.73 2.87 5.69
N HIS A 14 -10.97 2.89 5.18
CA HIS A 14 -12.04 3.68 5.76
C HIS A 14 -12.34 3.25 7.20
N ARG A 15 -12.58 4.20 8.11
CA ARG A 15 -12.76 3.96 9.55
C ARG A 15 -13.76 2.85 9.88
N HIS A 16 -14.83 2.74 9.10
CA HIS A 16 -15.91 1.77 9.34
C HIS A 16 -15.64 0.39 8.72
N LEU A 17 -14.79 0.28 7.70
CA LEU A 17 -14.51 -0.98 6.99
C LEU A 17 -13.19 -1.61 7.43
N GLY A 18 -12.30 -0.81 8.03
CA GLY A 18 -10.95 -1.26 8.34
C GLY A 18 -10.15 -1.54 7.07
N GLY A 19 -9.19 -2.46 7.18
CA GLY A 19 -8.37 -2.90 6.06
C GLY A 19 -7.49 -1.80 5.45
N ILE A 20 -7.21 -1.95 4.15
CA ILE A 20 -6.29 -1.12 3.37
C ILE A 20 -7.01 -0.58 2.14
N ARG A 21 -6.73 0.67 1.78
CA ARG A 21 -7.20 1.29 0.53
C ARG A 21 -6.06 2.05 -0.14
N ALA A 22 -5.71 1.65 -1.36
CA ALA A 22 -4.81 2.40 -2.22
C ALA A 22 -5.62 3.31 -3.15
N SER A 23 -5.32 4.60 -3.17
CA SER A 23 -5.98 5.57 -4.06
C SER A 23 -5.04 5.88 -5.23
N ILE A 24 -5.45 5.50 -6.44
CA ILE A 24 -4.62 5.56 -7.66
C ILE A 24 -5.16 6.61 -8.64
N TYR A 25 -5.05 7.88 -8.26
CA TYR A 25 -5.47 9.02 -9.09
C TYR A 25 -4.39 9.40 -10.12
N ASN A 26 -4.70 10.34 -11.03
CA ASN A 26 -3.80 10.78 -12.11
C ASN A 26 -2.38 11.20 -11.67
N ALA A 27 -2.22 11.69 -10.44
CA ALA A 27 -0.93 12.10 -9.91
C ALA A 27 -0.05 10.92 -9.42
N VAL A 28 -0.61 9.72 -9.32
CA VAL A 28 0.12 8.51 -8.95
C VAL A 28 0.83 7.97 -10.19
N SER A 29 2.14 7.80 -10.11
CA SER A 29 2.92 7.27 -11.21
C SER A 29 2.84 5.75 -11.28
N GLN A 30 3.17 5.17 -12.44
CA GLN A 30 3.23 3.72 -12.60
C GLN A 30 4.23 3.08 -11.61
N SER A 31 5.37 3.72 -11.37
CA SER A 31 6.40 3.19 -10.46
C SER A 31 5.93 3.18 -9.00
N ASP A 32 5.04 4.08 -8.59
CA ASP A 32 4.42 4.05 -7.26
C ASP A 32 3.52 2.81 -7.09
N VAL A 33 2.75 2.47 -8.12
CA VAL A 33 1.88 1.28 -8.12
C VAL A 33 2.71 -0.01 -8.15
N GLU A 34 3.80 -0.03 -8.91
CA GLU A 34 4.73 -1.16 -8.95
C GLU A 34 5.37 -1.42 -7.60
N LYS A 35 5.84 -0.36 -6.91
CA LYS A 35 6.36 -0.44 -5.54
C LYS A 35 5.32 -1.00 -4.58
N LEU A 36 4.08 -0.51 -4.65
CA LEU A 36 2.99 -1.02 -3.81
C LEU A 36 2.76 -2.52 -4.05
N GLY A 37 2.74 -2.96 -5.32
CA GLY A 37 2.58 -4.37 -5.67
C GLY A 37 3.73 -5.24 -5.17
N GLU A 38 4.97 -4.76 -5.23
CA GLU A 38 6.14 -5.45 -4.69
C GLU A 38 6.07 -5.55 -3.17
N PHE A 39 5.75 -4.46 -2.48
CA PHE A 39 5.51 -4.46 -1.05
C PHE A 39 4.45 -5.47 -0.63
N MET A 40 3.33 -5.56 -1.36
CA MET A 40 2.27 -6.53 -1.05
C MET A 40 2.74 -7.98 -1.18
N ARG A 41 3.52 -8.30 -2.22
CA ARG A 41 4.10 -9.65 -2.40
C ARG A 41 5.08 -9.98 -1.28
N GLU A 42 5.95 -9.04 -0.94
CA GLU A 42 6.94 -9.20 0.13
C GLU A 42 6.29 -9.34 1.50
N PHE A 43 5.27 -8.53 1.78
CA PHE A 43 4.49 -8.62 3.01
C PHE A 43 3.81 -9.99 3.12
N ALA A 44 3.16 -10.45 2.05
CA ALA A 44 2.52 -11.76 2.02
C ALA A 44 3.53 -12.90 2.26
N ARG A 45 4.74 -12.82 1.70
CA ARG A 45 5.81 -13.81 1.91
C ARG A 45 6.37 -13.79 3.35
N LYS A 46 6.49 -12.61 3.96
CA LYS A 46 7.04 -12.47 5.33
C LYS A 46 6.06 -12.93 6.41
N HIS A 47 4.76 -12.81 6.14
CA HIS A 47 3.68 -13.06 7.10
C HIS A 47 2.76 -14.22 6.70
N SER A 48 3.19 -15.07 5.77
CA SER A 48 2.52 -16.32 5.38
C SER A 48 2.71 -17.42 6.41
#